data_AF-A0A1F8NQX3-F1
#
_entry.id   AF-A0A1F8NQX3-F1
#
_cell.length_a   1.000
_cell.length_b   1.000
_cell.length_c   1.000
_cell.angle_alpha   90.00
_cell.angle_beta   90.00
_cell.angle_gamma   90.00
#
_symmetry.space_group_name_H-M   'P 1'
#
loop_
_entity.id
_entity.type
_entity.pdbx_description
1 polymer ?
#
loop_
_entity_poly.entity_id
_entity_poly.type
_entity_poly.pdbx_seq_one_letter_code
_entity_poly.pdbx_strand_id
1 'polypeptide(L)'
;MDDVYEQRPRMSLGRLIVNLITLLVLLAALGAGLVLGAVFLNPYLPFNPYPPPTLPPTVGFPTPTNTPARFLPATWTPTVTQTAVASETPTATITPTETLAPTLGTPGTQGPVTYRFEADPQVAMPNSFINGEGCNWMGVGGQVFDASEAPVVLQGVRLEGELGGARISMDTLTGSATVLGPSGYIFDLADHPIASNLGGLAVQLVDQSGLPLSDPVLLTTYDTCDENFILVIWRQVAQ
;
A
#
# COMPACT_ATOMS: atom_id res chain seq x y z
N MET A 1 -76.27 15.94 -52.98
CA MET A 1 -74.80 15.81 -52.94
C MET A 1 -74.36 16.58 -51.72
N ASP A 2 -74.30 15.91 -50.57
CA ASP A 2 -73.95 16.53 -49.30
C ASP A 2 -72.42 16.54 -49.20
N ASP A 3 -71.83 17.72 -49.33
CA ASP A 3 -70.41 17.95 -49.11
C ASP A 3 -70.09 17.67 -47.64
N VAL A 4 -69.58 16.48 -47.38
CA VAL A 4 -68.93 16.11 -46.12
C VAL A 4 -67.65 16.96 -46.03
N TYR A 5 -67.75 18.11 -45.37
CA TYR A 5 -66.60 18.91 -44.98
C TYR A 5 -65.77 18.09 -43.98
N GLU A 6 -64.72 17.42 -44.47
CA GLU A 6 -63.63 16.91 -43.64
C GLU A 6 -63.05 18.08 -42.84
N GLN A 7 -63.36 18.11 -41.54
CA GLN A 7 -62.66 18.98 -40.61
C GLN A 7 -61.20 18.54 -40.56
N ARG A 8 -60.34 19.22 -41.34
CA ARG A 8 -58.89 19.09 -41.19
C ARG A 8 -58.54 19.44 -39.74
N PRO A 9 -57.91 18.53 -38.97
CA PRO A 9 -57.57 18.82 -37.59
C PRO A 9 -56.61 20.02 -37.56
N ARG A 10 -57.08 21.16 -37.04
CA ARG A 10 -56.24 22.33 -36.79
C ARG A 10 -55.13 21.89 -35.82
N MET A 11 -53.87 21.95 -36.25
CA MET A 11 -52.74 21.68 -35.36
C MET A 11 -52.83 22.64 -34.17
N SER A 12 -53.15 22.11 -32.99
CA SER A 12 -53.14 22.93 -31.79
C SER A 12 -51.70 23.29 -31.48
N LEU A 13 -51.44 24.57 -31.17
CA LEU A 13 -50.11 25.09 -30.86
C LEU A 13 -49.40 24.23 -29.80
N GLY A 14 -50.15 23.69 -28.83
CA GLY A 14 -49.63 22.77 -27.83
C GLY A 14 -49.08 21.46 -28.38
N ARG A 15 -49.73 20.84 -29.39
CA ARG A 15 -49.19 19.61 -30.03
C ARG A 15 -47.89 19.89 -30.78
N LEU A 16 -47.78 21.06 -31.42
CA LEU A 16 -46.57 21.47 -32.12
C LEU A 16 -45.41 21.68 -31.13
N ILE A 17 -45.66 22.34 -30.00
CA ILE A 17 -44.67 22.55 -28.94
C ILE A 17 -44.20 21.21 -28.37
N VAL A 18 -45.13 20.30 -28.04
CA VAL A 18 -44.78 18.97 -27.50
C VAL A 18 -43.98 18.14 -28.51
N ASN A 19 -44.31 18.19 -29.80
CA ASN A 19 -43.55 17.50 -30.83
C ASN A 19 -42.13 18.07 -30.97
N LEU A 20 -41.96 19.39 -30.87
CA LEU A 20 -40.64 20.04 -30.88
C LEU A 20 -39.80 19.66 -29.66
N ILE A 21 -40.40 19.65 -28.47
CA ILE A 21 -39.71 19.23 -27.24
C ILE A 21 -39.31 17.75 -27.33
N THR A 22 -40.22 16.89 -27.80
CA THR A 22 -39.94 15.46 -28.00
C THR A 22 -38.78 15.27 -28.98
N LEU A 23 -38.76 16.00 -30.09
CA LEU A 23 -37.65 15.95 -31.06
C LEU A 23 -36.32 16.39 -30.43
N LEU A 24 -36.33 17.48 -29.65
CA LEU A 24 -35.13 17.99 -28.98
C LEU A 24 -34.57 16.96 -27.98
N VAL A 25 -35.44 16.35 -27.17
CA VAL A 25 -35.03 15.31 -26.21
C VAL A 25 -34.44 14.10 -26.92
N LEU A 26 -35.03 13.66 -28.04
CA LEU A 26 -34.49 12.54 -28.83
C LEU A 26 -33.11 12.87 -29.43
N LEU A 27 -32.92 14.09 -29.95
CA LEU A 27 -31.63 14.54 -30.46
C LEU A 27 -30.58 14.63 -29.34
N ALA A 28 -30.96 15.11 -28.16
CA ALA A 28 -30.07 15.17 -27.00
C ALA A 28 -29.66 13.77 -26.53
N ALA A 29 -30.60 12.83 -26.45
CA ALA A 29 -30.33 11.45 -26.07
C ALA A 29 -29.39 10.76 -27.09
N LEU A 30 -29.63 10.96 -28.38
CA LEU A 30 -28.77 10.43 -29.44
C LEU A 30 -27.37 11.05 -29.38
N GLY A 31 -27.27 12.37 -29.15
CA GLY A 31 -26.00 13.06 -28.95
C GLY A 31 -25.22 12.52 -27.74
N ALA A 32 -25.89 12.33 -26.60
CA ALA A 32 -25.28 11.73 -25.41
C ALA A 32 -24.76 10.32 -25.69
N GLY A 33 -25.55 9.48 -26.39
CA GLY A 33 -25.12 8.14 -26.80
C GLY A 33 -23.89 8.14 -27.70
N LEU A 34 -23.82 9.06 -28.67
CA LEU A 34 -22.65 9.21 -29.53
C LEU A 34 -21.40 9.66 -28.76
N VAL A 35 -21.55 10.60 -27.83
CA VAL A 35 -20.43 11.05 -26.98
C VAL A 35 -19.92 9.90 -26.11
N LEU A 36 -20.82 9.17 -25.45
CA LEU A 36 -20.44 8.01 -24.64
C LEU A 36 -19.78 6.91 -25.48
N GLY A 37 -20.30 6.61 -26.66
CA GLY A 37 -19.69 5.66 -27.59
C GLY A 37 -18.30 6.08 -28.06
N ALA A 38 -18.10 7.38 -28.36
CA ALA A 38 -16.80 7.90 -28.73
C ALA A 38 -15.79 7.78 -27.58
N VAL A 39 -16.18 8.10 -26.35
CA VAL A 39 -15.35 7.93 -25.14
C VAL A 39 -15.02 6.45 -24.90
N PHE A 40 -15.97 5.54 -25.11
CA PHE A 40 -15.74 4.10 -24.97
C PHE A 40 -14.71 3.58 -25.99
N LEU A 41 -14.75 4.06 -27.23
CA LEU A 41 -13.79 3.67 -28.28
C LEU A 41 -12.42 4.33 -28.08
N ASN A 42 -12.37 5.57 -27.59
CA ASN A 42 -11.14 6.30 -27.29
C ASN A 42 -11.28 7.08 -25.98
N PRO A 43 -10.78 6.54 -24.85
CA PRO A 43 -10.91 7.18 -23.55
C PRO A 43 -10.05 8.44 -23.39
N TYR A 44 -9.14 8.74 -24.34
CA TYR A 44 -8.26 9.90 -24.30
C TYR A 44 -8.84 11.15 -24.99
N LEU A 45 -10.13 11.14 -25.37
CA LEU A 45 -10.78 12.31 -25.97
C LEU A 45 -10.90 13.48 -24.96
N PRO A 46 -10.74 14.73 -25.39
CA PRO A 46 -10.68 15.90 -24.50
C PRO A 46 -12.00 16.22 -23.78
N PHE A 47 -13.12 15.67 -24.24
CA PHE A 47 -14.44 15.83 -23.64
C PHE A 47 -14.85 14.62 -22.77
N ASN A 48 -13.96 13.65 -22.55
CA ASN A 48 -14.20 12.59 -21.58
C ASN A 48 -14.14 13.20 -20.15
N PRO A 49 -15.21 13.16 -19.35
CA PRO A 49 -15.19 13.65 -17.98
C PRO A 49 -14.30 12.81 -17.04
N TYR A 50 -13.89 11.61 -17.46
CA TYR A 50 -13.04 10.69 -16.71
C TYR A 50 -11.86 10.21 -17.57
N PRO A 51 -10.91 11.09 -17.94
CA PRO A 51 -9.74 10.67 -18.69
C PRO A 51 -8.90 9.69 -17.85
N PRO A 52 -8.34 8.62 -18.45
CA PRO A 52 -7.47 7.70 -17.73
C PRO A 52 -6.22 8.44 -17.20
N PRO A 53 -5.60 7.96 -16.11
CA PRO A 53 -4.40 8.56 -15.56
C PRO A 53 -3.31 8.66 -16.64
N THR A 54 -2.91 9.88 -16.96
CA THR A 54 -1.71 10.10 -17.77
C THR A 54 -0.51 9.74 -16.93
N LEU A 55 0.30 8.78 -17.38
CA LEU A 55 1.58 8.48 -16.74
C LEU A 55 2.37 9.79 -16.60
N PRO A 56 2.90 10.11 -15.40
CA PRO A 56 3.80 11.25 -15.26
C PRO A 56 4.98 11.05 -16.22
N PRO A 57 5.55 12.13 -16.77
CA PRO A 57 6.74 12.02 -17.61
C PRO A 57 7.80 11.24 -16.85
N THR A 58 8.32 10.17 -17.45
CA THR A 58 9.42 9.39 -16.89
C THR A 58 10.56 10.35 -16.56
N VAL A 59 10.77 10.61 -15.28
CA VAL A 59 11.95 11.32 -14.80
C VAL A 59 13.12 10.44 -15.22
N GLY A 60 13.90 10.92 -16.20
CA GLY A 60 15.08 10.22 -16.67
C GLY A 60 15.97 9.86 -15.48
N PHE A 61 16.62 8.71 -15.55
CA PHE A 61 17.56 8.27 -14.53
C PHE A 61 18.54 9.40 -14.18
N PRO A 62 18.82 9.65 -12.89
CA PRO A 62 19.84 10.61 -12.52
C PRO A 62 21.15 10.17 -13.17
N THR A 63 21.66 10.99 -14.10
CA THR A 63 23.01 10.82 -14.61
C THR A 63 23.96 10.82 -13.40
N PRO A 64 24.84 9.82 -13.23
CA PRO A 64 25.76 9.79 -12.10
C PRO A 64 26.70 11.00 -12.23
N THR A 65 26.31 12.09 -11.55
CA THR A 65 27.21 13.22 -11.33
C THR A 65 28.17 12.73 -10.26
N ASN A 66 29.42 12.46 -10.66
CA ASN A 66 30.50 12.09 -9.75
C ASN A 66 30.62 13.18 -8.68
N THR A 67 29.97 12.95 -7.54
CA THR A 67 30.11 13.81 -6.36
C THR A 67 31.46 13.43 -5.74
N PRO A 68 32.43 14.35 -5.63
CA PRO A 68 33.72 14.02 -5.05
C PRO A 68 33.51 13.56 -3.60
N ALA A 69 33.96 12.35 -3.29
CA ALA A 69 33.98 11.83 -1.94
C ALA A 69 34.85 12.73 -1.05
N ARG A 70 34.23 13.52 -0.16
CA ARG A 70 34.96 14.15 0.93
C ARG A 70 35.23 13.10 1.99
N PHE A 71 36.46 12.61 2.03
CA PHE A 71 36.96 11.85 3.17
C PHE A 71 37.07 12.77 4.39
N LEU A 72 36.34 12.46 5.44
CA LEU A 72 36.55 13.06 6.76
C LEU A 72 37.78 12.40 7.41
N PRO A 73 38.66 13.15 8.11
CA PRO A 73 39.78 12.56 8.83
C PRO A 73 39.28 11.68 9.98
N ALA A 74 40.02 10.61 10.28
CA ALA A 74 39.73 9.75 11.44
C ALA A 74 39.91 10.55 12.74
N THR A 75 38.82 10.76 13.47
CA THR A 75 38.82 11.45 14.77
C THR A 75 39.10 10.44 15.89
N TRP A 76 40.01 10.83 16.79
CA TRP A 76 40.67 10.05 17.83
C TRP A 76 39.76 9.26 18.78
N THR A 77 40.12 8.00 19.04
CA THR A 77 39.59 7.16 20.13
C THR A 77 40.22 7.56 21.47
N PRO A 78 39.46 7.84 22.54
CA PRO A 78 40.04 8.12 23.85
C PRO A 78 40.62 6.85 24.49
N THR A 79 41.87 6.95 24.96
CA THR A 79 42.57 5.91 25.73
C THR A 79 42.03 5.85 27.16
N VAL A 80 41.43 4.73 27.54
CA VAL A 80 40.98 4.47 28.91
C VAL A 80 42.19 4.10 29.79
N THR A 81 42.49 4.93 30.79
CA THR A 81 43.49 4.62 31.83
C THR A 81 42.82 3.80 32.92
N GLN A 82 43.22 2.53 33.06
CA GLN A 82 42.71 1.62 34.10
C GLN A 82 43.49 1.85 35.41
N THR A 83 42.82 2.39 36.43
CA THR A 83 43.34 2.41 37.80
C THR A 83 42.89 1.15 38.52
N ALA A 84 43.85 0.34 38.98
CA ALA A 84 43.60 -0.86 39.77
C ALA A 84 43.41 -0.48 41.25
N VAL A 85 42.35 -1.00 41.89
CA VAL A 85 42.21 -1.04 43.35
C VAL A 85 41.82 -2.48 43.75
N ALA A 86 42.55 -3.02 44.74
CA ALA A 86 42.48 -4.37 45.30
C ALA A 86 41.04 -4.77 45.71
N SER A 87 40.53 -5.95 45.35
CA SER A 87 40.78 -7.30 45.91
C SER A 87 40.41 -7.45 47.39
N GLU A 88 39.18 -7.94 47.62
CA GLU A 88 38.89 -8.86 48.72
C GLU A 88 38.05 -10.03 48.19
N THR A 89 38.54 -11.23 48.46
CA THR A 89 37.93 -12.54 48.16
C THR A 89 36.97 -12.91 49.29
N PRO A 90 35.85 -13.57 48.99
CA PRO A 90 35.67 -14.90 49.59
C PRO A 90 35.12 -15.95 48.61
N THR A 91 35.86 -17.07 48.58
CA THR A 91 35.45 -18.48 48.49
C THR A 91 34.15 -18.86 47.79
N ALA A 92 34.30 -19.64 46.72
CA ALA A 92 33.24 -20.34 46.01
C ALA A 92 32.64 -21.48 46.85
N THR A 93 31.31 -21.49 46.97
CA THR A 93 30.52 -22.68 47.29
C THR A 93 29.67 -23.00 46.06
N ILE A 94 29.96 -24.15 45.43
CA ILE A 94 29.19 -24.70 44.32
C ILE A 94 27.95 -25.42 44.86
N THR A 95 26.77 -24.90 44.55
CA THR A 95 25.50 -25.63 44.64
C THR A 95 24.83 -25.53 43.27
N PRO A 96 24.36 -26.64 42.66
CA PRO A 96 23.80 -26.64 41.32
C PRO A 96 22.41 -26.01 41.34
N THR A 97 22.23 -24.91 40.59
CA THR A 97 20.92 -24.28 40.37
C THR A 97 20.46 -24.60 38.95
N GLU A 98 19.20 -25.03 38.88
CA GLU A 98 18.52 -25.55 37.71
C GLU A 98 18.52 -24.61 36.49
N THR A 99 18.55 -25.25 35.33
CA THR A 99 18.18 -24.72 34.02
C THR A 99 16.87 -23.94 34.09
N LEU A 100 16.94 -22.61 33.92
CA LEU A 100 15.79 -21.80 33.55
C LEU A 100 15.92 -21.39 32.07
N ALA A 101 14.86 -21.71 31.34
CA ALA A 101 14.62 -21.38 29.95
C ALA A 101 14.75 -19.86 29.68
N PRO A 102 15.08 -19.44 28.44
CA PRO A 102 15.17 -18.02 28.10
C PRO A 102 13.82 -17.34 28.33
N THR A 103 13.82 -16.37 29.24
CA THR A 103 12.67 -15.50 29.51
C THR A 103 12.58 -14.50 28.37
N LEU A 104 11.42 -14.47 27.70
CA LEU A 104 11.03 -13.46 26.71
C LEU A 104 11.36 -12.06 27.24
N GLY A 105 12.12 -11.30 26.45
CA GLY A 105 12.43 -9.91 26.73
C GLY A 105 11.16 -9.11 26.93
N THR A 106 11.11 -8.37 28.02
CA THR A 106 10.06 -7.39 28.33
C THR A 106 10.02 -6.34 27.21
N PRO A 107 8.85 -5.95 26.67
CA PRO A 107 8.76 -4.84 25.74
C PRO A 107 9.31 -3.58 26.39
N GLY A 108 10.26 -2.93 25.73
CA GLY A 108 10.78 -1.63 26.14
C GLY A 108 9.63 -0.65 26.34
N THR A 109 9.71 0.14 27.40
CA THR A 109 8.73 1.16 27.76
C THR A 109 8.45 2.06 26.56
N GLN A 110 7.30 1.84 25.90
CA GLN A 110 6.74 2.77 24.93
C GLN A 110 6.55 4.11 25.65
N GLY A 111 7.19 5.16 25.14
CA GLY A 111 6.70 6.52 25.41
C GLY A 111 5.23 6.61 25.00
N PRO A 112 4.46 7.61 25.48
CA PRO A 112 3.03 7.67 25.26
C PRO A 112 2.70 7.87 23.77
N VAL A 113 2.61 6.78 23.03
CA VAL A 113 1.98 6.74 21.72
C VAL A 113 0.49 6.86 21.97
N THR A 114 -0.06 8.05 21.73
CA THR A 114 -1.49 8.33 21.95
C THR A 114 -2.40 7.52 21.01
N TYR A 115 -1.83 6.72 20.12
CA TYR A 115 -2.53 5.79 19.23
C TYR A 115 -1.57 4.67 18.79
N ARG A 116 -2.09 3.43 18.71
CA ARG A 116 -1.36 2.26 18.19
C ARG A 116 -2.06 1.75 16.94
N PHE A 117 -1.31 1.10 16.04
CA PHE A 117 -1.91 0.37 14.92
C PHE A 117 -1.87 -1.13 15.18
N GLU A 118 -2.96 -1.80 14.82
CA GLU A 118 -3.06 -3.26 14.81
C GLU A 118 -3.32 -3.75 13.39
N ALA A 119 -2.75 -4.91 13.05
CA ALA A 119 -3.01 -5.55 11.78
C ALA A 119 -4.23 -6.46 11.87
N ASP A 120 -5.07 -6.40 10.85
CA ASP A 120 -6.04 -7.44 10.57
C ASP A 120 -5.29 -8.74 10.18
N PRO A 121 -5.92 -9.92 10.31
CA PRO A 121 -5.32 -11.17 9.86
C PRO A 121 -4.85 -11.08 8.39
N GLN A 122 -3.62 -11.52 8.12
CA GLN A 122 -3.08 -11.53 6.76
C GLN A 122 -3.91 -12.46 5.85
N VAL A 123 -4.09 -12.05 4.59
CA VAL A 123 -4.82 -12.82 3.58
C VAL A 123 -3.90 -13.11 2.39
N ALA A 124 -3.76 -14.37 2.03
CA ALA A 124 -3.06 -14.78 0.82
C ALA A 124 -4.05 -14.91 -0.35
N MET A 125 -3.67 -14.40 -1.53
CA MET A 125 -4.52 -14.39 -2.73
C MET A 125 -3.69 -14.27 -4.01
N PRO A 126 -4.26 -14.50 -5.21
CA PRO A 126 -3.52 -14.34 -6.46
C PRO A 126 -3.27 -12.87 -6.78
N ASN A 127 -2.15 -12.58 -7.44
CA ASN A 127 -1.75 -11.23 -7.89
C ASN A 127 -2.54 -10.67 -9.09
N SER A 128 -3.59 -11.33 -9.54
CA SER A 128 -4.33 -10.96 -10.77
C SER A 128 -4.95 -9.57 -10.71
N PHE A 129 -5.31 -9.09 -9.52
CA PHE A 129 -5.83 -7.75 -9.28
C PHE A 129 -4.73 -6.68 -9.08
N ILE A 130 -3.48 -7.11 -8.87
CA ILE A 130 -2.32 -6.24 -8.66
C ILE A 130 -1.65 -5.90 -9.98
N ASN A 131 -1.20 -6.92 -10.71
CA ASN A 131 -0.38 -6.76 -11.92
C ASN A 131 -0.65 -7.82 -12.99
N GLY A 132 -1.28 -8.95 -12.66
CA GLY A 132 -1.57 -10.01 -13.63
C GLY A 132 -0.36 -10.84 -14.06
N GLU A 133 0.77 -10.76 -13.35
CA GLU A 133 2.02 -11.48 -13.68
C GLU A 133 1.95 -12.98 -13.41
N GLY A 134 0.87 -13.46 -12.78
CA GLY A 134 0.71 -14.86 -12.41
C GLY A 134 1.90 -15.35 -11.61
N CYS A 135 2.47 -16.50 -11.97
CA CYS A 135 3.60 -17.11 -11.26
C CYS A 135 4.94 -16.37 -11.41
N ASN A 136 5.05 -15.31 -12.21
CA ASN A 136 6.32 -14.60 -12.42
C ASN A 136 6.54 -13.45 -11.43
N TRP A 137 5.82 -13.48 -10.30
CA TRP A 137 5.86 -12.44 -9.29
C TRP A 137 5.31 -12.94 -7.96
N MET A 138 5.83 -12.41 -6.86
CA MET A 138 5.16 -12.43 -5.56
C MET A 138 5.38 -11.11 -4.82
N GLY A 139 4.43 -10.77 -3.94
CA GLY A 139 4.50 -9.51 -3.21
C GLY A 139 3.72 -9.50 -1.91
N VAL A 140 3.98 -8.47 -1.12
CA VAL A 140 3.25 -8.16 0.12
C VAL A 140 2.74 -6.74 0.01
N GLY A 141 1.50 -6.49 0.38
CA GLY A 141 0.97 -5.13 0.35
C GLY A 141 -0.24 -4.96 1.24
N GLY A 142 -0.83 -3.78 1.19
CA GLY A 142 -2.07 -3.54 1.92
C GLY A 142 -2.41 -2.08 2.06
N GLN A 143 -3.17 -1.78 3.10
CA GLN A 143 -3.72 -0.45 3.36
C GLN A 143 -3.62 -0.12 4.84
N VAL A 144 -3.64 1.17 5.15
CA VAL A 144 -3.66 1.68 6.53
C VAL A 144 -4.83 2.61 6.70
N PHE A 145 -5.56 2.43 7.80
CA PHE A 145 -6.73 3.24 8.17
C PHE A 145 -6.60 3.80 9.58
N ASP A 146 -7.11 5.01 9.78
CA ASP A 146 -7.25 5.62 11.10
C ASP A 146 -8.50 5.10 11.84
N ALA A 147 -8.72 5.58 13.06
CA ALA A 147 -9.86 5.16 13.89
C ALA A 147 -11.23 5.56 13.31
N SER A 148 -11.26 6.46 12.32
CA SER A 148 -12.46 6.88 11.59
C SER A 148 -12.61 6.17 10.23
N GLU A 149 -11.83 5.11 9.99
CA GLU A 149 -11.73 4.38 8.71
C GLU A 149 -11.23 5.23 7.54
N ALA A 150 -10.60 6.38 7.81
CA ALA A 150 -10.01 7.19 6.75
C ALA A 150 -8.62 6.63 6.37
N PRO A 151 -8.28 6.62 5.07
CA PRO A 151 -6.99 6.12 4.60
C PRO A 151 -5.83 7.00 5.09
N VAL A 152 -4.82 6.39 5.72
CA VAL A 152 -3.62 7.08 6.18
C VAL A 152 -2.55 6.99 5.09
N VAL A 153 -2.17 8.13 4.52
CA VAL A 153 -1.14 8.26 3.48
C VAL A 153 0.18 8.78 4.05
N LEU A 154 1.29 8.54 3.34
CA LEU A 154 2.65 8.96 3.75
C LEU A 154 3.09 8.36 5.09
N GLN A 155 2.49 7.24 5.50
CA GLN A 155 2.93 6.44 6.63
C GLN A 155 4.01 5.46 6.18
N GLY A 156 5.10 5.38 6.94
CA GLY A 156 6.17 4.41 6.71
C GLY A 156 5.72 2.98 6.97
N VAL A 157 6.07 2.08 6.04
CA VAL A 157 5.92 0.64 6.19
C VAL A 157 7.28 0.01 5.92
N ARG A 158 7.71 -0.87 6.82
CA ARG A 158 8.98 -1.58 6.75
C ARG A 158 8.72 -3.07 6.60
N LEU A 159 9.48 -3.71 5.72
CA LEU A 159 9.51 -5.15 5.55
C LEU A 159 10.94 -5.66 5.73
N GLU A 160 11.15 -6.55 6.69
CA GLU A 160 12.47 -7.09 7.00
C GLU A 160 12.43 -8.60 7.25
N GLY A 161 13.54 -9.27 6.96
CA GLY A 161 13.70 -10.69 7.24
C GLY A 161 14.58 -11.42 6.24
N GLU A 162 14.24 -12.68 5.99
CA GLU A 162 14.85 -13.57 5.03
C GLU A 162 13.75 -14.35 4.30
N LEU A 163 13.87 -14.45 2.97
CA LEU A 163 12.98 -15.22 2.11
C LEU A 163 13.83 -15.92 1.04
N GLY A 164 13.66 -17.24 0.86
CA GLY A 164 14.42 -18.00 -0.14
C GLY A 164 15.94 -17.97 0.04
N GLY A 165 16.45 -17.74 1.26
CA GLY A 165 17.88 -17.59 1.55
C GLY A 165 18.44 -16.18 1.27
N ALA A 166 17.61 -15.24 0.83
CA ALA A 166 17.99 -13.84 0.61
C ALA A 166 17.48 -12.95 1.74
N ARG A 167 18.32 -12.01 2.20
CA ARG A 167 17.92 -11.02 3.21
C ARG A 167 17.05 -9.93 2.58
N ILE A 168 15.89 -9.70 3.18
CA ILE A 168 14.95 -8.64 2.79
C ILE A 168 15.06 -7.49 3.81
N SER A 169 15.19 -6.27 3.30
CA SER A 169 15.07 -5.03 4.07
C SER A 169 14.62 -3.95 3.11
N MET A 170 13.33 -3.62 3.18
CA MET A 170 12.66 -2.70 2.26
C MET A 170 11.79 -1.75 3.07
N ASP A 171 11.71 -0.51 2.60
CA ASP A 171 10.82 0.51 3.13
C ASP A 171 9.95 1.05 2.00
N THR A 172 8.69 1.33 2.32
CA THR A 172 7.76 2.01 1.41
C THR A 172 6.86 2.97 2.19
N LEU A 173 6.08 3.75 1.46
CA LEU A 173 5.10 4.67 2.01
C LEU A 173 3.68 4.26 1.60
N THR A 174 2.73 4.41 2.51
CA THR A 174 1.32 4.27 2.16
C THR A 174 0.88 5.35 1.16
N GLY A 175 0.04 4.94 0.21
CA GLY A 175 -0.37 5.76 -0.94
C GLY A 175 0.54 5.64 -2.15
N SER A 176 1.60 4.82 -2.09
CA SER A 176 2.47 4.51 -3.24
C SER A 176 1.84 3.54 -4.24
N ALA A 177 0.87 2.71 -3.80
CA ALA A 177 0.23 1.69 -4.64
C ALA A 177 -1.29 1.90 -4.70
N THR A 178 -1.74 2.86 -5.51
CA THR A 178 -3.15 3.24 -5.59
C THR A 178 -4.08 2.16 -6.14
N VAL A 179 -3.53 1.09 -6.73
CA VAL A 179 -4.29 -0.12 -7.13
C VAL A 179 -4.99 -0.78 -5.93
N LEU A 180 -4.40 -0.66 -4.74
CA LEU A 180 -4.98 -1.11 -3.48
C LEU A 180 -5.87 -0.06 -2.81
N GLY A 181 -6.04 1.13 -3.40
CA GLY A 181 -6.76 2.26 -2.82
C GLY A 181 -5.84 3.37 -2.30
N PRO A 182 -6.41 4.43 -1.70
CA PRO A 182 -5.67 5.68 -1.43
C PRO A 182 -4.48 5.55 -0.47
N SER A 183 -4.53 4.65 0.52
CA SER A 183 -3.43 4.33 1.45
C SER A 183 -2.64 3.07 1.05
N GLY A 184 -2.81 2.61 -0.20
CA GLY A 184 -2.20 1.38 -0.68
C GLY A 184 -0.67 1.39 -0.67
N TYR A 185 -0.05 0.27 -0.30
CA TYR A 185 1.39 0.03 -0.43
C TYR A 185 1.66 -1.39 -0.93
N ILE A 186 2.76 -1.59 -1.67
CA ILE A 186 3.21 -2.89 -2.18
C ILE A 186 4.74 -2.98 -2.05
N PHE A 187 5.21 -4.17 -1.69
CA PHE A 187 6.59 -4.63 -1.81
C PHE A 187 6.65 -5.74 -2.86
N ASP A 188 7.46 -5.53 -3.90
CA ASP A 188 7.82 -6.57 -4.86
C ASP A 188 8.92 -7.44 -4.24
N LEU A 189 8.64 -8.72 -3.98
CA LEU A 189 9.57 -9.57 -3.23
C LEU A 189 10.44 -10.45 -4.10
N ALA A 190 9.84 -11.10 -5.10
CA ALA A 190 10.54 -12.01 -5.99
C ALA A 190 9.81 -12.15 -7.32
N ASP A 191 10.51 -12.72 -8.30
CA ASP A 191 10.03 -13.05 -9.65
C ASP A 191 9.30 -14.41 -9.71
N HIS A 192 9.05 -15.04 -8.56
CA HIS A 192 8.23 -16.25 -8.42
C HIS A 192 7.79 -16.46 -6.97
N PRO A 193 6.72 -17.24 -6.71
CA PRO A 193 6.29 -17.59 -5.35
C PRO A 193 7.34 -18.40 -4.59
N ILE A 194 7.60 -18.00 -3.35
CA ILE A 194 8.54 -18.65 -2.43
C ILE A 194 7.83 -18.84 -1.10
N ALA A 195 7.80 -20.07 -0.59
CA ALA A 195 7.29 -20.35 0.74
C ALA A 195 8.25 -19.83 1.82
N SER A 196 7.74 -19.08 2.78
CA SER A 196 8.53 -18.56 3.92
C SER A 196 8.76 -19.64 4.96
N ASN A 197 9.93 -19.62 5.60
CA ASN A 197 10.10 -20.32 6.88
C ASN A 197 9.40 -19.53 8.00
N LEU A 198 8.85 -20.24 8.99
CA LEU A 198 8.09 -19.63 10.09
C LEU A 198 8.92 -18.52 10.78
N GLY A 199 8.41 -17.29 10.80
CA GLY A 199 9.09 -16.13 11.41
C GLY A 199 10.25 -15.55 10.58
N GLY A 200 10.40 -15.96 9.32
CA GLY A 200 11.46 -15.48 8.43
C GLY A 200 11.26 -14.06 7.91
N LEU A 201 10.01 -13.59 7.77
CA LEU A 201 9.70 -12.29 7.17
C LEU A 201 8.67 -11.55 8.02
N ALA A 202 8.86 -10.24 8.22
CA ALA A 202 7.97 -9.42 9.04
C ALA A 202 7.71 -8.04 8.42
N VAL A 203 6.46 -7.59 8.51
CA VAL A 203 6.05 -6.24 8.09
C VAL A 203 5.60 -5.42 9.31
N GLN A 204 5.93 -4.13 9.33
CA GLN A 204 5.65 -3.25 10.47
C GLN A 204 5.42 -1.80 10.01
N LEU A 205 4.53 -1.08 10.69
CA LEU A 205 4.42 0.36 10.52
C LEU A 205 5.51 1.09 11.30
N VAL A 206 6.10 2.10 10.67
CA VAL A 206 7.17 2.91 11.25
C VAL A 206 6.93 4.40 11.02
N ASP A 207 7.38 5.24 11.93
CA ASP A 207 7.31 6.69 11.80
C ASP A 207 8.41 7.26 10.88
N GLN A 208 8.45 8.58 10.73
CA GLN A 208 9.43 9.28 9.89
C GLN A 208 10.89 9.13 10.37
N SER A 209 11.09 8.73 11.63
CA SER A 209 12.40 8.42 12.20
C SER A 209 12.74 6.93 12.18
N GLY A 210 11.83 6.09 11.64
CA GLY A 210 11.98 4.64 11.60
C GLY A 210 11.63 3.95 12.92
N LEU A 211 10.99 4.64 13.86
CA LEU A 211 10.51 4.03 15.11
C LEU A 211 9.22 3.25 14.85
N PRO A 212 9.03 2.08 15.49
CA PRO A 212 7.86 1.26 15.27
C PRO A 212 6.58 1.91 15.83
N LEU A 213 5.51 1.85 15.04
CA LEU A 213 4.16 2.32 15.38
C LEU A 213 3.14 1.18 15.57
N SER A 214 3.55 -0.05 15.27
CA SER A 214 2.78 -1.28 15.45
C SER A 214 3.68 -2.39 15.98
N ASP A 215 3.10 -3.50 16.41
CA ASP A 215 3.84 -4.75 16.51
C ASP A 215 4.20 -5.27 15.09
N PRO A 216 5.30 -6.04 14.94
CA PRO A 216 5.63 -6.66 13.66
C PRO A 216 4.68 -7.81 13.36
N VAL A 217 4.18 -7.88 12.13
CA VAL A 217 3.37 -8.99 11.63
C VAL A 217 4.30 -9.98 10.94
N LEU A 218 4.40 -11.19 11.50
CA LEU A 218 5.11 -12.28 10.86
C LEU A 218 4.31 -12.80 9.66
N LEU A 219 4.94 -12.78 8.51
CA LEU A 219 4.32 -13.14 7.25
C LEU A 219 4.47 -14.65 6.99
N THR A 220 3.42 -15.22 6.41
CA THR A 220 3.44 -16.56 5.84
C THR A 220 3.25 -16.43 4.34
N THR A 221 4.28 -16.74 3.56
CA THR A 221 4.23 -16.78 2.09
C THR A 221 4.21 -18.22 1.60
N TYR A 222 3.80 -18.40 0.34
CA TYR A 222 3.55 -19.69 -0.28
C TYR A 222 4.33 -19.83 -1.60
N ASP A 223 4.54 -21.07 -2.04
CA ASP A 223 5.17 -21.42 -3.32
C ASP A 223 4.14 -21.68 -4.43
N THR A 224 2.89 -21.27 -4.21
CA THR A 224 1.76 -21.41 -5.14
C THR A 224 1.40 -20.07 -5.79
N CYS A 225 0.95 -20.10 -7.04
CA CYS A 225 0.60 -18.87 -7.76
C CYS A 225 -0.77 -18.31 -7.37
N ASP A 226 -1.61 -19.11 -6.70
CA ASP A 226 -2.91 -18.69 -6.19
C ASP A 226 -2.80 -17.94 -4.85
N GLU A 227 -1.61 -17.92 -4.23
CA GLU A 227 -1.35 -17.31 -2.92
C GLU A 227 -0.08 -16.44 -2.94
N ASN A 228 0.28 -15.93 -4.12
CA ASN A 228 1.51 -15.17 -4.34
C ASN A 228 1.43 -13.68 -3.98
N PHE A 229 0.29 -13.23 -3.45
CA PHE A 229 0.15 -11.90 -2.86
C PHE A 229 -0.41 -11.98 -1.43
N ILE A 230 0.33 -11.41 -0.47
CA ILE A 230 -0.12 -11.34 0.93
C ILE A 230 -0.62 -9.92 1.24
N LEU A 231 -1.88 -9.81 1.64
CA LEU A 231 -2.52 -8.57 2.05
C LEU A 231 -2.48 -8.39 3.57
N VAL A 232 -1.98 -7.24 4.02
CA VAL A 232 -1.96 -6.83 5.43
C VAL A 232 -2.60 -5.46 5.59
N ILE A 233 -3.79 -5.44 6.21
CA ILE A 233 -4.54 -4.21 6.50
C ILE A 233 -4.22 -3.79 7.93
N TRP A 234 -3.96 -2.50 8.13
CA TRP A 234 -3.71 -1.91 9.44
C TRP A 234 -4.82 -0.96 9.83
N ARG A 235 -5.19 -0.98 11.12
CA ARG A 235 -6.20 -0.11 11.69
C ARG A 235 -5.68 0.54 12.96
N GLN A 236 -5.85 1.84 13.08
CA GLN A 236 -5.56 2.56 14.30
C GLN A 236 -6.61 2.17 15.35
N VAL A 237 -6.14 1.83 16.55
CA VAL A 237 -7.00 1.54 17.69
C VAL A 237 -6.71 2.56 18.79
N ALA A 238 -7.79 3.06 19.42
CA ALA A 238 -7.67 3.85 20.63
C ALA A 238 -7.12 2.94 21.73
N GLN A 239 -6.09 3.41 22.45
CA GLN A 239 -5.61 2.76 23.67
C GLN A 239 -6.50 3.09 24.86
#